data_AF-A0A660N3C6-F1
#
_entry.id   AF-A0A660N3C6-F1
#
_cell.length_a   1.000
_cell.length_b   1.000
_cell.length_c   1.000
_cell.angle_alpha   90.00
_cell.angle_beta   90.00
_cell.angle_gamma   90.00
#
_symmetry.space_group_name_H-M   'P 1'
#
loop_
_entity.id
_entity.type
_entity.pdbx_description
1 polymer ?
#
loop_
_entity_poly.entity_id
_entity_poly.type
_entity_poly.pdbx_seq_one_letter_code
_entity_poly.pdbx_strand_id
1 'polypeptide(L)'
;MNYRNESTQSPPRDFVFVNEASASRIIQAAQQNIATVWRGDFHNAKQVLAAIKKRVQPKPKAAHPAQADPATTFHKHRLAQSQASRLANALCVEIGAGFALDLPRAPNVQAALRDVYGVENTE
;
A
#
# COMPACT_ATOMS: atom_id res chain seq x y z
N MET A 1 3.04 17.97 2.40
CA MET A 1 2.85 16.50 2.39
C MET A 1 3.71 15.87 1.30
N ASN A 2 4.75 15.15 1.68
CA ASN A 2 5.59 14.38 0.77
C ASN A 2 5.07 12.94 0.67
N TYR A 3 4.74 12.46 -0.54
CA TYR A 3 4.32 11.08 -0.73
C TYR A 3 5.54 10.17 -0.85
N ARG A 4 5.61 9.12 -0.03
CA ARG A 4 6.68 8.12 -0.09
C ARG A 4 6.12 6.71 -0.09
N ASN A 5 6.69 5.88 -0.95
CA ASN A 5 6.47 4.44 -1.01
C ASN A 5 7.79 3.76 -1.43
N GLU A 6 7.91 2.46 -1.14
CA GLU A 6 9.12 1.68 -1.51
C GLU A 6 9.09 1.18 -2.97
N SER A 7 7.91 1.16 -3.57
CA SER A 7 7.73 0.81 -4.98
C SER A 7 7.75 2.12 -5.76
N THR A 8 8.68 2.34 -6.69
CA THR A 8 8.90 3.58 -7.49
C THR A 8 7.70 4.07 -8.32
N GLN A 9 6.53 4.21 -7.70
CA GLN A 9 5.24 4.54 -8.29
C GLN A 9 5.04 6.03 -8.16
N SER A 10 4.42 6.63 -9.17
CA SER A 10 4.04 8.03 -9.14
C SER A 10 3.07 8.31 -7.98
N PRO A 11 3.11 9.52 -7.41
CA PRO A 11 2.15 9.93 -6.40
C PRO A 11 0.70 9.77 -6.88
N PRO A 12 -0.23 9.43 -5.95
CA PRO A 12 -1.66 9.50 -6.19
C PRO A 12 -2.09 10.88 -6.67
N ARG A 13 -3.21 10.95 -7.38
CA ARG A 13 -3.81 12.21 -7.81
C ARG A 13 -4.37 13.00 -6.62
N ASP A 14 -4.93 12.29 -5.64
CA ASP A 14 -5.61 12.88 -4.50
C ASP A 14 -5.52 11.96 -3.27
N PHE A 15 -5.84 12.52 -2.10
CA PHE A 15 -5.79 11.84 -0.80
C PHE A 15 -7.11 12.03 -0.04
N VAL A 16 -7.67 10.94 0.48
CA VAL A 16 -8.85 10.98 1.34
C VAL A 16 -8.48 10.45 2.72
N PHE A 17 -8.83 11.21 3.76
CA PHE A 17 -8.53 10.86 5.14
C PHE A 17 -9.73 10.16 5.78
N VAL A 18 -9.50 8.99 6.38
CA VAL A 18 -10.56 8.19 7.00
C VAL A 18 -10.11 7.61 8.34
N ASN A 19 -11.04 7.54 9.29
CA ASN A 19 -10.83 6.80 10.53
C ASN A 19 -11.22 5.32 10.36
N GLU A 20 -12.21 5.06 9.51
CA GLU A 20 -12.70 3.72 9.21
C GLU A 20 -13.12 3.63 7.74
N ALA A 21 -12.77 2.54 7.07
CA ALA A 21 -13.22 2.22 5.72
C ALA A 21 -13.09 0.72 5.44
N SER A 22 -13.94 0.20 4.57
CA SER A 22 -13.81 -1.17 4.09
C SER A 22 -12.69 -1.30 3.05
N ALA A 23 -12.07 -2.48 2.98
CA ALA A 23 -11.07 -2.79 1.95
C ALA A 23 -11.60 -2.55 0.52
N SER A 24 -12.89 -2.86 0.26
CA SER A 24 -13.51 -2.63 -1.04
C SER A 24 -13.57 -1.14 -1.40
N ARG A 25 -13.91 -0.27 -0.44
CA ARG A 25 -13.95 1.18 -0.65
C ARG A 25 -12.55 1.74 -0.95
N ILE A 26 -11.54 1.26 -0.24
CA ILE A 26 -10.14 1.69 -0.46
C ILE A 26 -9.65 1.23 -1.84
N ILE A 27 -9.97 -0.01 -2.24
CA ILE A 27 -9.63 -0.51 -3.59
C ILE A 27 -10.32 0.33 -4.67
N GLN A 28 -11.59 0.70 -4.49
CA GLN A 28 -12.31 1.55 -5.44
C GLN A 28 -11.66 2.94 -5.56
N ALA A 29 -11.27 3.56 -4.44
CA ALA A 29 -10.54 4.82 -4.44
C ALA A 29 -9.18 4.68 -5.16
N ALA A 30 -8.45 3.61 -4.88
CA ALA A 30 -7.16 3.32 -5.51
C ALA A 30 -7.26 3.17 -7.03
N GLN A 31 -8.34 2.55 -7.53
CA GLN A 31 -8.62 2.45 -8.98
C GLN A 31 -8.84 3.82 -9.63
N GLN A 32 -9.32 4.80 -8.88
CA GLN A 32 -9.48 6.19 -9.31
C GLN A 32 -8.21 7.02 -9.10
N ASN A 33 -7.09 6.38 -8.73
CA ASN A 33 -5.81 7.00 -8.39
C ASN A 33 -5.89 7.93 -7.17
N ILE A 34 -6.76 7.60 -6.21
CA ILE A 34 -6.92 8.30 -4.94
C ILE A 34 -6.36 7.41 -3.82
N ALA A 35 -5.41 7.93 -3.04
CA ALA A 35 -4.92 7.25 -1.85
C ALA A 35 -5.83 7.50 -0.66
N THR A 36 -5.93 6.50 0.21
CA THR A 36 -6.63 6.61 1.49
C THR A 36 -5.61 6.73 2.61
N VAL A 37 -5.60 7.86 3.31
CA VAL A 37 -4.78 8.07 4.50
C VAL A 37 -5.58 7.64 5.72
N TRP A 38 -5.09 6.63 6.42
CA TRP A 38 -5.71 6.06 7.59
C TRP A 38 -5.35 6.84 8.85
N ARG A 39 -6.37 7.26 9.60
CA ARG A 39 -6.27 8.00 10.87
C ARG A 39 -6.91 7.29 12.05
N GLY A 40 -7.48 6.11 11.81
CA GLY A 40 -8.03 5.27 12.86
C GLY A 40 -6.96 4.43 13.55
N ASP A 41 -7.40 3.35 14.16
CA ASP A 41 -6.53 2.43 14.88
C ASP A 41 -5.50 1.69 13.99
N PHE A 42 -4.28 1.50 14.49
CA PHE A 42 -3.20 0.83 13.75
C PHE A 42 -3.45 -0.66 13.52
N HIS A 43 -4.01 -1.38 14.50
CA HIS A 43 -4.31 -2.80 14.31
C HIS A 43 -5.43 -3.00 13.28
N ASN A 44 -6.45 -2.14 13.30
CA ASN A 44 -7.49 -2.14 12.26
C ASN A 44 -6.89 -1.84 10.88
N ALA A 45 -6.00 -0.84 10.77
CA ALA A 45 -5.28 -0.53 9.53
C ALA A 45 -4.56 -1.77 8.96
N LYS A 46 -3.85 -2.53 9.81
CA LYS A 46 -3.17 -3.77 9.41
C LYS A 46 -4.15 -4.84 8.92
N GLN A 47 -5.31 -4.99 9.56
CA GLN A 47 -6.34 -5.93 9.13
C GLN A 47 -6.91 -5.54 7.77
N VAL A 48 -7.23 -4.26 7.59
CA VAL A 48 -7.70 -3.71 6.31
C VAL A 48 -6.66 -3.92 5.22
N LEU A 49 -5.38 -3.63 5.49
CA LEU A 49 -4.28 -3.88 4.56
C LEU A 49 -4.18 -5.35 4.15
N ALA A 50 -4.24 -6.28 5.11
CA ALA A 50 -4.22 -7.72 4.83
C ALA A 50 -5.42 -8.13 3.95
N ALA A 51 -6.59 -7.56 4.23
CA ALA A 51 -7.80 -7.83 3.47
C ALA A 51 -7.76 -7.22 2.06
N ILE A 52 -7.10 -6.07 1.85
CA ILE A 52 -6.82 -5.51 0.52
C ILE A 52 -5.88 -6.46 -0.24
N LYS A 53 -4.72 -6.79 0.35
CA LYS A 53 -3.74 -7.72 -0.24
C LYS A 53 -4.42 -9.01 -0.70
N LYS A 54 -5.20 -9.66 0.15
CA LYS A 54 -5.92 -10.89 -0.20
C LYS A 54 -6.86 -10.74 -1.42
N ARG A 55 -7.48 -9.57 -1.59
CA ARG A 55 -8.42 -9.29 -2.70
C ARG A 55 -7.72 -8.97 -4.01
N VAL A 56 -6.57 -8.29 -3.96
CA VAL A 56 -5.85 -7.82 -5.16
C VAL A 56 -4.78 -8.79 -5.64
N GLN A 57 -4.38 -9.75 -4.81
CA GLN A 57 -3.39 -10.75 -5.20
C GLN A 57 -3.91 -11.58 -6.40
N PRO A 58 -3.13 -11.69 -7.50
CA PRO A 58 -3.52 -12.48 -8.64
C PRO A 58 -3.67 -13.95 -8.24
N LYS A 59 -4.83 -14.53 -8.53
CA LYS A 59 -5.06 -15.95 -8.26
C LYS A 59 -4.21 -16.80 -9.21
N PRO A 60 -3.52 -17.83 -8.70
CA PRO A 60 -2.86 -18.80 -9.58
C PRO A 60 -3.94 -19.46 -10.44
N LYS A 61 -3.90 -19.23 -11.76
CA LYS A 61 -4.71 -20.00 -12.69
C LYS A 61 -4.11 -21.41 -12.73
N ALA A 62 -4.93 -22.44 -12.57
CA ALA A 62 -4.52 -23.80 -12.83
C ALA A 62 -3.91 -23.84 -14.24
N ALA A 63 -2.63 -24.21 -14.34
CA ALA A 63 -1.94 -24.23 -15.61
C ALA A 63 -2.60 -25.28 -16.51
N HIS A 64 -3.12 -24.86 -17.66
CA HIS A 64 -3.23 -25.75 -18.81
C HIS A 64 -1.89 -25.67 -19.55
N PRO A 65 -1.02 -26.69 -19.47
CA PRO A 65 0.28 -26.66 -20.08
C PRO A 65 0.13 -27.09 -21.54
N ALA A 66 -0.16 -26.13 -22.40
CA ALA A 66 0.11 -26.24 -23.82
C ALA A 66 0.43 -24.82 -24.35
N GLN A 67 1.69 -24.60 -24.75
CA GLN A 67 2.14 -23.45 -25.58
C GLN A 67 2.25 -22.04 -24.97
N ALA A 68 2.34 -21.83 -23.66
CA ALA A 68 2.70 -20.50 -23.14
C ALA A 68 4.23 -20.35 -23.00
N ASP A 69 4.83 -19.43 -23.77
CA ASP A 69 6.24 -19.04 -23.65
C ASP A 69 6.58 -18.58 -22.20
N PRO A 70 7.67 -19.10 -21.58
CA PRO A 70 8.08 -18.73 -20.23
C PRO A 70 8.28 -17.22 -20.03
N ALA A 71 8.85 -16.51 -21.01
CA ALA A 71 9.06 -15.07 -20.92
C ALA A 71 7.72 -14.33 -20.83
N THR A 72 6.78 -14.67 -21.72
CA THR A 72 5.41 -14.12 -21.70
C THR A 72 4.70 -14.39 -20.37
N THR A 73 4.86 -15.59 -19.80
CA THR A 73 4.28 -15.95 -18.50
C THR A 73 4.87 -15.10 -17.36
N PHE A 74 6.18 -14.92 -17.34
CA PHE A 74 6.87 -14.08 -16.37
C PHE A 74 6.46 -12.60 -16.47
N HIS A 75 6.39 -12.05 -17.69
CA HIS A 75 5.94 -10.68 -17.91
C HIS A 75 4.51 -10.44 -17.40
N LYS A 76 3.58 -11.36 -17.69
CA LYS A 76 2.19 -11.29 -17.19
C LYS A 76 2.14 -11.35 -15.66
N HIS A 77 2.92 -12.24 -15.05
CA HIS A 77 2.99 -12.37 -13.59
C HIS A 77 3.50 -11.07 -12.95
N ARG A 78 4.61 -10.51 -13.44
CA ARG A 78 5.16 -9.23 -12.94
C ARG A 78 4.19 -8.07 -13.12
N LEU A 79 3.49 -7.99 -14.25
CA LEU A 79 2.49 -6.96 -14.49
C LEU A 79 1.35 -7.05 -13.47
N ALA A 80 0.80 -8.24 -13.24
CA ALA A 80 -0.25 -8.46 -12.26
C ALA A 80 0.20 -8.14 -10.83
N GLN A 81 1.42 -8.55 -10.46
CA GLN A 81 2.02 -8.23 -9.16
C GLN A 81 2.20 -6.71 -8.97
N SER A 82 2.66 -5.99 -10.01
CA SER A 82 2.79 -4.53 -9.99
C SER A 82 1.44 -3.83 -9.82
N GLN A 83 0.40 -4.29 -10.52
CA GLN A 83 -0.96 -3.77 -10.38
C GLN A 83 -1.52 -4.01 -8.97
N ALA A 84 -1.35 -5.22 -8.44
CA ALA A 84 -1.75 -5.56 -7.07
C ALA A 84 -1.03 -4.70 -6.02
N SER A 85 0.28 -4.47 -6.19
CA SER A 85 1.06 -3.60 -5.31
C SER A 85 0.54 -2.17 -5.35
N ARG A 86 0.20 -1.63 -6.52
CA ARG A 86 -0.34 -0.26 -6.65
C ARG A 86 -1.63 -0.07 -5.86
N LEU A 87 -2.54 -1.05 -5.90
CA LEU A 87 -3.78 -0.99 -5.14
C LEU A 87 -3.55 -1.11 -3.63
N ALA A 88 -2.60 -1.94 -3.20
CA ALA A 88 -2.26 -2.07 -1.78
C ALA A 88 -1.56 -0.82 -1.23
N ASN A 89 -0.65 -0.21 -2.01
CA ASN A 89 0.11 0.99 -1.65
C ASN A 89 -0.76 2.26 -1.59
N ALA A 90 -2.01 2.20 -2.03
CA ALA A 90 -2.95 3.32 -1.90
C ALA A 90 -3.42 3.53 -0.45
N LEU A 91 -3.30 2.53 0.43
CA LEU A 91 -3.52 2.70 1.85
C LEU A 91 -2.26 3.24 2.51
N CYS A 92 -2.33 4.48 3.00
CA CYS A 92 -1.23 5.21 3.61
C CYS A 92 -1.52 5.51 5.08
N VAL A 93 -0.48 5.82 5.85
CA VAL A 93 -0.59 6.43 7.18
C VAL A 93 0.20 7.74 7.18
N GLU A 94 -0.18 8.67 8.04
CA GLU A 94 0.52 9.93 8.23
C GLU A 94 1.70 9.72 9.19
N ILE A 95 2.89 10.19 8.81
CA ILE A 95 4.07 10.24 9.65
C ILE A 95 4.35 11.70 9.93
N GLY A 96 4.15 12.13 11.18
CA GLY A 96 4.42 13.50 11.61
C GLY A 96 5.90 13.74 11.90
N ALA A 97 6.23 14.96 12.31
CA ALA A 97 7.59 15.38 12.61
C ALA A 97 8.30 14.44 13.60
N GLY A 98 9.62 14.26 13.44
CA GLY A 98 10.40 13.33 14.26
C GLY A 98 10.03 11.86 14.03
N PHE A 99 9.53 11.53 12.83
CA PHE A 99 9.05 10.21 12.45
C PHE A 99 7.95 9.64 13.35
N ALA A 100 7.10 10.51 13.90
CA ALA A 100 6.01 10.13 14.78
C ALA A 100 4.85 9.46 14.01
N LEU A 101 4.35 8.33 14.52
CA LEU A 101 3.14 7.67 14.01
C LEU A 101 2.06 7.75 15.09
N ASP A 102 1.23 8.79 15.02
CA ASP A 102 0.23 9.12 16.04
C ASP A 102 -1.09 8.34 15.86
N LEU A 103 -1.00 7.03 15.63
CA LEU A 103 -2.17 6.16 15.61
C LEU A 103 -2.29 5.37 16.92
N PRO A 104 -3.52 5.16 17.44
CA PRO A 104 -3.72 4.28 18.57
C PRO A 104 -3.11 2.89 18.33
N ARG A 105 -2.41 2.37 19.34
CA ARG A 105 -1.71 1.06 19.31
C ARG A 105 -0.65 0.92 18.22
N ALA A 106 -0.15 2.03 17.67
CA ALA A 106 1.00 2.00 16.78
C ALA A 106 2.28 1.60 17.55
N PRO A 107 3.17 0.78 16.94
CA PRO A 107 4.51 0.60 17.46
C PRO A 107 5.34 1.87 17.26
N ASN A 108 6.40 2.05 18.05
CA ASN A 108 7.38 3.10 17.78
C ASN A 108 8.16 2.75 16.50
N VAL A 109 8.00 3.58 15.46
CA VAL A 109 8.65 3.43 14.15
C VAL A 109 9.83 4.37 13.94
N GLN A 110 10.13 5.27 14.89
CA GLN A 110 11.11 6.33 14.73
C GLN A 110 12.51 5.81 14.44
N ALA A 111 12.98 4.81 15.20
CA ALA A 111 14.30 4.21 15.01
C ALA A 111 14.44 3.58 13.62
N ALA A 112 13.43 2.80 13.19
CA ALA A 112 13.43 2.18 11.87
C ALA A 112 13.41 3.23 10.74
N LEU A 113 12.64 4.30 10.88
CA LEU A 113 12.59 5.37 9.88
C LEU A 113 13.89 6.18 9.85
N ARG A 114 14.55 6.37 11.00
CA ARG A 114 15.86 7.01 11.09
C ARG A 114 16.95 6.17 10.40
N ASP A 115 16.94 4.86 10.57
CA ASP A 115 17.89 3.97 9.88
C ASP A 115 17.74 4.04 8.35
N VAL A 116 16.52 4.20 7.85
CA VAL A 116 16.23 4.25 6.41
C VAL A 116 16.47 5.64 5.80
N TYR A 117 16.10 6.71 6.50
CA TYR A 117 16.06 8.07 5.94
C TYR A 117 17.13 9.01 6.51
N GLY A 118 17.84 8.60 7.57
CA GLY A 118 18.92 9.35 8.20
C GLY A 118 18.44 10.52 9.05
N VAL A 119 17.93 11.58 8.41
CA VAL A 119 17.48 12.81 9.08
C VAL A 119 15.98 12.77 9.28
N GLU A 120 15.54 13.20 10.47
CA GLU A 120 14.12 13.28 10.80
C GLU A 120 13.37 14.21 9.86
N ASN A 121 12.11 13.85 9.56
CA ASN A 121 11.22 14.77 8.90
C ASN A 121 10.83 15.92 9.84
N THR A 122 10.79 17.13 9.29
CA THR A 122 10.43 18.36 10.01
C THR A 122 8.94 18.71 9.90
N GLU A 123 8.21 18.00 9.02
CA GLU A 123 6.79 18.18 8.69
C GLU A 123 6.05 16.85 8.71
#